data_AF-A0AAC8QE55-F1
#
_entry.id   AF-A0AAC8QE55-F1
#
_cell.length_a   1.000
_cell.length_b   1.000
_cell.length_c   1.000
_cell.angle_alpha   90.00
_cell.angle_beta   90.00
_cell.angle_gamma   90.00
#
_symmetry.space_group_name_H-M   'P 1'
#
loop_
_entity.id
_entity.type
_entity.pdbx_description
1 polymer ?
#
loop_
_entity_poly.entity_id
_entity_poly.type
_entity_poly.pdbx_seq_one_letter_code
_entity_poly.pdbx_strand_id
1 'polypeptide(L)'
;MLSLDSPEWTRLQHAYGPAGDIPELLERFQEQPDEEDWDELWSCLCHQYTTYSATYAALLHIADIARTRPSSEWGQFLSFAGTVIACTKEGDVPDAYRADVARAVESFRALAGEAVLNHPHEQPEFVMLLESLAALHGSRTLGLQLSRLNDEEFQGVCPHCEAELFITVEAAAMTVTVEDPVFHPQAKRTAVVPASADAPPWTPSLLHHVNVASLRALAGHVGHPRVAEWLRYLEGRGSCPACGGSFELLSVIDAGEDQEESPD
;
A
#
# COMPACT_ATOMS: atom_id res chain seq x y z
N MET A 1 -19.72 -5.96 14.51
CA MET A 1 -19.11 -4.65 14.75
C MET A 1 -19.20 -4.34 16.23
N LEU A 2 -18.09 -3.97 16.87
CA LEU A 2 -18.10 -3.56 18.28
C LEU A 2 -18.85 -2.24 18.42
N SER A 3 -19.84 -2.18 19.32
CA SER A 3 -20.58 -0.94 19.59
C SER A 3 -19.65 0.15 20.12
N LEU A 4 -19.83 1.41 19.73
CA LEU A 4 -19.01 2.54 20.21
C LEU A 4 -19.18 2.74 21.72
N ASP A 5 -20.39 2.56 22.27
CA ASP A 5 -20.66 2.57 23.73
C ASP A 5 -20.11 1.37 24.52
N SER A 6 -19.41 0.42 23.88
CA SER A 6 -18.97 -0.79 24.56
C SER A 6 -17.80 -0.53 25.51
N PRO A 7 -17.85 -0.97 26.78
CA PRO A 7 -16.69 -0.85 27.67
C PRO A 7 -15.51 -1.72 27.23
N GLU A 8 -15.71 -2.66 26.30
CA GLU A 8 -14.65 -3.53 25.78
C GLU A 8 -13.54 -2.75 25.06
N TRP A 9 -13.81 -1.53 24.55
CA TRP A 9 -12.79 -0.65 23.97
C TRP A 9 -11.62 -0.39 24.93
N THR A 10 -11.90 -0.26 26.23
CA THR A 10 -10.87 -0.07 27.27
C THR A 10 -9.95 -1.28 27.47
N ARG A 11 -10.32 -2.45 26.94
CA ARG A 11 -9.50 -3.68 26.96
C ARG A 11 -8.68 -3.86 25.69
N LEU A 12 -8.98 -3.09 24.64
CA LEU A 12 -8.20 -3.05 23.42
C LEU A 12 -6.98 -2.16 23.59
N GLN A 13 -6.03 -2.29 22.68
CA GLN A 13 -4.81 -1.50 22.64
C GLN A 13 -4.72 -0.79 21.29
N HIS A 14 -4.13 0.39 21.30
CA HIS A 14 -3.68 1.16 20.15
C HIS A 14 -2.21 1.58 20.43
N ALA A 15 -1.58 2.37 19.55
CA ALA A 15 -0.16 2.76 19.67
C ALA A 15 0.24 3.38 21.03
N TYR A 16 -0.65 4.16 21.64
CA TYR A 16 -0.37 4.88 22.89
C TYR A 16 -0.98 4.27 24.16
N GLY A 17 -1.46 3.01 24.12
CA GLY A 17 -2.05 2.31 25.27
C GLY A 17 -3.52 1.87 25.10
N PRO A 18 -4.35 1.89 26.16
CA PRO A 18 -5.73 1.42 26.12
C PRO A 18 -6.64 2.28 25.23
N ALA A 19 -7.40 1.63 24.35
CA ALA A 19 -8.17 2.29 23.29
C ALA A 19 -9.58 2.74 23.70
N GLY A 20 -9.75 3.23 24.92
CA GLY A 20 -11.04 3.70 25.43
C GLY A 20 -11.52 5.03 24.81
N ASP A 21 -10.62 5.74 24.16
CA ASP A 21 -10.77 7.04 23.49
C ASP A 21 -11.15 6.93 22.00
N ILE A 22 -10.82 5.82 21.34
CA ILE A 22 -11.13 5.57 19.92
C ILE A 22 -12.62 5.78 19.56
N PRO A 23 -13.61 5.35 20.37
CA PRO A 23 -15.01 5.61 20.04
C PRO A 23 -15.35 7.09 19.90
N GLU A 24 -14.85 7.93 20.82
CA GLU A 24 -15.06 9.37 20.77
C GLU A 24 -14.42 9.98 19.52
N LEU A 25 -13.18 9.58 19.20
CA LEU A 25 -12.49 10.02 17.98
C LEU A 25 -13.28 9.68 16.70
N LEU A 26 -13.82 8.46 16.62
CA LEU A 26 -14.65 8.03 15.48
C LEU A 26 -15.94 8.85 15.37
N GLU A 27 -16.60 9.14 16.49
CA GLU A 27 -17.82 9.96 16.52
C GLU A 27 -17.55 11.40 16.10
N ARG A 28 -16.52 12.04 16.68
CA ARG A 28 -16.10 13.41 16.32
C ARG A 28 -15.79 13.51 14.83
N PHE A 29 -14.94 12.61 14.33
CA PHE A 29 -14.56 12.57 12.92
C PHE A 29 -15.77 12.29 12.00
N GLN A 30 -16.74 11.49 12.43
CA GLN A 30 -17.98 11.28 11.67
C GLN A 30 -18.81 12.56 11.56
N GLU A 31 -19.00 13.27 12.67
CA GLU A 31 -19.81 14.50 12.74
C GLU A 31 -19.15 15.70 12.05
N GLN A 32 -17.86 15.88 12.30
CA GLN A 32 -17.07 17.01 11.81
C GLN A 32 -15.71 16.48 11.34
N PRO A 33 -15.56 16.20 10.04
CA PRO A 33 -14.28 15.77 9.48
C PRO A 33 -13.26 16.87 9.67
N ASP A 34 -12.22 16.55 10.42
CA ASP A 34 -11.06 17.40 10.62
C ASP A 34 -9.80 16.57 10.35
N GLU A 35 -8.79 17.20 9.74
CA GLU A 35 -7.53 16.56 9.36
C GLU A 35 -6.73 16.17 10.61
N GLU A 36 -6.76 16.97 11.68
CA GLU A 36 -6.07 16.66 12.94
C GLU A 36 -6.72 15.45 13.63
N ASP A 37 -8.05 15.38 13.66
CA ASP A 37 -8.78 14.21 14.21
C ASP A 37 -8.49 12.93 13.38
N TRP A 38 -8.34 13.05 12.06
CA TRP A 38 -7.97 11.91 11.21
C TRP A 38 -6.53 11.46 11.46
N ASP A 39 -5.59 12.39 11.55
CA ASP A 39 -4.19 12.10 11.83
C ASP A 39 -4.02 11.46 13.22
N GLU A 40 -4.74 11.94 14.22
CA GLU A 40 -4.79 11.33 15.55
C GLU A 40 -5.34 9.90 15.49
N LEU A 41 -6.48 9.70 14.83
CA LEU A 41 -7.09 8.39 14.68
C LEU A 41 -6.16 7.41 13.92
N TRP A 42 -5.56 7.86 12.82
CA TRP A 42 -4.58 7.08 12.06
C TRP A 42 -3.42 6.67 12.97
N SER A 43 -2.80 7.64 13.64
CA SER A 43 -1.63 7.46 14.48
C SER A 43 -1.89 6.49 15.64
N CYS A 44 -3.08 6.53 16.24
CA CYS A 44 -3.48 5.56 17.25
C CYS A 44 -3.61 4.14 16.65
N LEU A 45 -4.34 4.01 15.54
CA LEU A 45 -4.72 2.71 14.98
C LEU A 45 -3.65 2.06 14.10
N CYS A 46 -2.70 2.82 13.56
CA CYS A 46 -1.61 2.30 12.74
C CYS A 46 -0.40 3.22 12.88
N HIS A 47 0.60 2.79 13.66
CA HIS A 47 1.80 3.56 13.93
C HIS A 47 3.03 2.80 13.47
N GLN A 48 3.88 3.42 12.65
CA GLN A 48 5.12 2.81 12.13
C GLN A 48 4.88 1.39 11.60
N TYR A 49 3.89 1.25 10.72
CA TYR A 49 3.50 -0.04 10.10
C TYR A 49 3.09 -1.14 11.11
N THR A 50 2.73 -0.76 12.34
CA THR A 50 2.21 -1.66 13.38
C THR A 50 0.72 -1.45 13.56
N THR A 51 -0.02 -2.55 13.60
CA THR A 51 -1.47 -2.59 13.85
C THR A 51 -1.74 -3.19 15.24
N TYR A 52 -2.92 -2.89 15.78
CA TYR A 52 -3.30 -3.21 17.15
C TYR A 52 -4.72 -3.80 17.22
N SER A 53 -5.12 -4.27 18.39
CA SER A 53 -6.47 -4.84 18.56
C SER A 53 -7.58 -3.81 18.32
N ALA A 54 -7.35 -2.54 18.64
CA ALA A 54 -8.27 -1.45 18.32
C ALA A 54 -8.39 -1.19 16.81
N THR A 55 -7.30 -1.38 16.04
CA THR A 55 -7.29 -1.25 14.58
C THR A 55 -8.37 -2.13 13.94
N TYR A 56 -8.38 -3.41 14.33
CA TYR A 56 -9.32 -4.38 13.79
C TYR A 56 -10.76 -4.12 14.24
N ALA A 57 -10.96 -3.62 15.47
CA ALA A 57 -12.28 -3.25 15.97
C ALA A 57 -12.85 -2.00 15.27
N ALA A 58 -11.98 -1.04 14.91
CA ALA A 58 -12.35 0.22 14.29
C ALA A 58 -12.55 0.13 12.77
N LEU A 59 -11.90 -0.81 12.09
CA LEU A 59 -11.81 -0.83 10.62
C LEU A 59 -13.18 -0.80 9.92
N LEU A 60 -14.18 -1.49 10.45
CA LEU A 60 -15.53 -1.49 9.88
C LEU A 60 -16.27 -0.17 10.13
N HIS A 61 -16.05 0.50 11.26
CA HIS A 61 -16.58 1.85 11.50
C HIS A 61 -16.00 2.84 10.49
N ILE A 62 -14.69 2.77 10.23
CA ILE A 62 -14.01 3.63 9.25
C ILE A 62 -14.56 3.37 7.84
N ALA A 63 -14.83 2.11 7.48
CA ALA A 63 -15.48 1.77 6.23
C ALA A 63 -16.91 2.34 6.13
N ASP A 64 -17.67 2.33 7.21
CA ASP A 64 -19.01 2.91 7.28
C ASP A 64 -18.95 4.44 7.11
N ILE A 65 -18.00 5.12 7.75
CA ILE A 65 -17.76 6.56 7.59
C ILE A 65 -17.38 6.87 6.15
N ALA A 66 -16.40 6.17 5.56
CA ALA A 66 -15.95 6.40 4.19
C ALA A 66 -17.10 6.34 3.16
N ARG A 67 -18.05 5.41 3.33
CA ARG A 67 -19.23 5.28 2.46
C ARG A 67 -20.20 6.46 2.52
N THR A 68 -20.12 7.29 3.57
CA THR A 68 -20.94 8.51 3.69
C THR A 68 -20.24 9.74 3.11
N ARG A 69 -18.94 9.64 2.80
CA ARG A 69 -18.14 10.71 2.23
C ARG A 69 -18.23 10.74 0.70
N PRO A 70 -18.09 11.93 0.08
CA PRO A 70 -17.93 12.02 -1.37
C PRO A 70 -16.66 11.31 -1.84
N SER A 71 -16.67 10.80 -3.07
CA SER A 71 -15.55 10.01 -3.61
C SER A 71 -14.21 10.73 -3.67
N SER A 72 -14.22 12.07 -3.72
CA SER A 72 -13.02 12.90 -3.63
C SER A 72 -12.28 12.80 -2.30
N GLU A 73 -12.93 12.34 -1.23
CA GLU A 73 -12.33 12.18 0.10
C GLU A 73 -11.90 10.74 0.37
N TRP A 74 -12.18 9.78 -0.53
CA TRP A 74 -11.89 8.37 -0.28
C TRP A 74 -10.39 8.05 -0.19
N GLY A 75 -9.53 8.87 -0.79
CA GLY A 75 -8.09 8.62 -0.87
C GLY A 75 -7.44 8.30 0.49
N GLN A 76 -7.72 9.11 1.52
CA GLN A 76 -7.16 8.90 2.86
C GLN A 76 -7.66 7.61 3.52
N PHE A 77 -8.94 7.28 3.35
CA PHE A 77 -9.53 6.06 3.90
C PHE A 77 -8.99 4.81 3.22
N LEU A 78 -8.82 4.87 1.89
CA LEU A 78 -8.26 3.79 1.09
C LEU A 78 -6.78 3.58 1.44
N SER A 79 -6.01 4.65 1.58
CA SER A 79 -4.62 4.61 2.03
C SER A 79 -4.50 3.96 3.41
N PHE A 80 -5.36 4.35 4.37
CA PHE A 80 -5.41 3.75 5.71
C PHE A 80 -5.71 2.26 5.65
N ALA A 81 -6.80 1.90 4.99
CA ALA A 81 -7.23 0.52 4.88
C ALA A 81 -6.18 -0.35 4.18
N GLY A 82 -5.58 0.15 3.10
CA GLY A 82 -4.48 -0.50 2.40
C GLY A 82 -3.30 -0.76 3.32
N THR A 83 -2.84 0.29 4.02
CA THR A 83 -1.72 0.20 4.97
C THR A 83 -2.01 -0.82 6.08
N VAL A 84 -3.16 -0.73 6.75
CA VAL A 84 -3.58 -1.67 7.80
C VAL A 84 -3.54 -3.11 7.30
N ILE A 85 -4.13 -3.38 6.14
CA ILE A 85 -4.20 -4.74 5.59
C ILE A 85 -2.83 -5.25 5.18
N ALA A 86 -1.97 -4.40 4.61
CA ALA A 86 -0.62 -4.80 4.23
C ALA A 86 0.31 -5.04 5.45
N CYS A 87 0.04 -4.35 6.57
CA CYS A 87 0.76 -4.51 7.84
C CYS A 87 0.23 -5.66 8.72
N THR A 88 -0.99 -6.15 8.46
CA THR A 88 -1.60 -7.24 9.22
C THR A 88 -0.89 -8.56 8.94
N LYS A 89 -0.28 -9.19 9.96
CA LYS A 89 0.37 -10.51 9.84
C LYS A 89 -0.64 -11.63 10.07
N GLU A 90 -0.29 -12.85 9.63
CA GLU A 90 -1.14 -14.03 9.85
C GLU A 90 -1.32 -14.28 11.36
N GLY A 91 -2.58 -14.31 11.80
CA GLY A 91 -2.92 -14.52 13.21
C GLY A 91 -3.13 -13.24 14.03
N ASP A 92 -2.75 -12.06 13.52
CA ASP A 92 -2.88 -10.81 14.28
C ASP A 92 -4.35 -10.41 14.53
N VAL A 93 -5.23 -10.69 13.57
CA VAL A 93 -6.66 -10.37 13.69
C VAL A 93 -7.30 -11.24 14.78
N PRO A 94 -7.84 -10.68 15.87
CA PRO A 94 -8.54 -11.48 16.88
C PRO A 94 -9.81 -12.15 16.32
N ASP A 95 -10.15 -13.35 16.82
CA ASP A 95 -11.36 -14.11 16.40
C ASP A 95 -12.62 -13.26 16.40
N ALA A 96 -12.78 -12.42 17.42
CA ALA A 96 -13.94 -11.55 17.60
C ALA A 96 -14.13 -10.55 16.46
N TYR A 97 -13.06 -10.16 15.74
CA TYR A 97 -13.09 -9.11 14.72
C TYR A 97 -12.92 -9.64 13.29
N ARG A 98 -12.59 -10.93 13.08
CA ARG A 98 -12.34 -11.49 11.73
C ARG A 98 -13.49 -11.21 10.75
N ALA A 99 -14.73 -11.41 11.18
CA ALA A 99 -15.91 -11.19 10.33
C ALA A 99 -16.11 -9.70 10.00
N ASP A 100 -15.83 -8.80 10.93
CA ASP A 100 -15.96 -7.36 10.72
C ASP A 100 -14.83 -6.83 9.82
N VAL A 101 -13.59 -7.28 10.04
CA VAL A 101 -12.45 -6.97 9.16
C VAL A 101 -12.72 -7.45 7.73
N ALA A 102 -13.21 -8.67 7.55
CA ALA A 102 -13.55 -9.18 6.21
C ALA A 102 -14.62 -8.31 5.51
N ARG A 103 -15.63 -7.85 6.24
CA ARG A 103 -16.65 -6.93 5.71
C ARG A 103 -16.09 -5.55 5.38
N ALA A 104 -15.18 -5.04 6.22
CA ALA A 104 -14.52 -3.76 5.98
C ALA A 104 -13.65 -3.83 4.73
N VAL A 105 -12.84 -4.89 4.58
CA VAL A 105 -12.02 -5.13 3.39
C VAL A 105 -12.89 -5.18 2.13
N GLU A 106 -14.02 -5.89 2.15
CA GLU A 106 -14.91 -5.94 0.99
C GLU A 106 -15.49 -4.56 0.65
N SER A 107 -15.88 -3.78 1.67
CA SER A 107 -16.34 -2.41 1.49
C SER A 107 -15.24 -1.53 0.86
N PHE A 108 -14.02 -1.59 1.37
CA PHE A 108 -12.90 -0.81 0.83
C PHE A 108 -12.47 -1.27 -0.56
N ARG A 109 -12.56 -2.58 -0.89
CA ARG A 109 -12.33 -3.07 -2.26
C ARG A 109 -13.31 -2.45 -3.24
N ALA A 110 -14.58 -2.38 -2.89
CA ALA A 110 -15.59 -1.75 -3.73
C ALA A 110 -15.29 -0.26 -3.94
N LEU A 111 -14.98 0.47 -2.87
CA LEU A 111 -14.60 1.89 -2.93
C LEU A 111 -13.32 2.11 -3.75
N ALA A 112 -12.29 1.27 -3.56
CA ALA A 112 -11.03 1.35 -4.29
C ALA A 112 -11.23 1.09 -5.78
N GLY A 113 -11.99 0.04 -6.13
CA GLY A 113 -12.31 -0.31 -7.51
C GLY A 113 -13.10 0.79 -8.23
N GLU A 114 -13.98 1.47 -7.52
CA GLU A 114 -14.68 2.65 -8.05
C GLU A 114 -13.75 3.87 -8.15
N ALA A 115 -12.94 4.14 -7.13
CA ALA A 115 -12.01 5.27 -7.10
C ALA A 115 -11.03 5.23 -8.27
N VAL A 116 -10.39 4.08 -8.52
CA VAL A 116 -9.40 3.93 -9.62
C VAL A 116 -10.01 4.10 -11.02
N LEU A 117 -11.34 3.96 -11.16
CA LEU A 117 -12.06 4.14 -12.43
C LEU A 117 -12.63 5.55 -12.59
N ASN A 118 -12.82 6.29 -11.49
CA ASN A 118 -13.48 7.58 -11.47
C ASN A 118 -12.47 8.73 -11.54
N HIS A 119 -12.77 9.75 -12.36
CA HIS A 119 -12.01 10.99 -12.54
C HIS A 119 -10.58 10.85 -13.13
N PRO A 120 -10.04 11.90 -13.77
CA PRO A 120 -8.60 11.98 -13.93
C PRO A 120 -7.99 12.18 -12.55
N HIS A 121 -7.15 11.24 -12.13
CA HIS A 121 -6.30 11.40 -10.96
C HIS A 121 -5.01 12.10 -11.36
N GLU A 122 -4.42 12.85 -10.45
CA GLU A 122 -3.00 13.14 -10.59
C GLU A 122 -2.21 11.85 -10.41
N GLN A 123 -1.01 11.78 -10.99
CA GLN A 123 -0.26 10.53 -10.92
C GLN A 123 0.04 10.06 -9.49
N PRO A 124 0.51 10.91 -8.56
CA PRO A 124 0.84 10.44 -7.23
C PRO A 124 -0.36 9.82 -6.52
N GLU A 125 -1.51 10.47 -6.62
CA GLU A 125 -2.80 9.99 -6.13
C GLU A 125 -3.20 8.65 -6.76
N PHE A 126 -3.08 8.53 -8.09
CA PHE A 126 -3.41 7.28 -8.78
C PHE A 126 -2.54 6.12 -8.28
N VAL A 127 -1.24 6.32 -8.08
CA VAL A 127 -0.34 5.30 -7.55
C VAL A 127 -0.75 4.87 -6.13
N MET A 128 -1.13 5.82 -5.26
CA MET A 128 -1.63 5.51 -3.91
C MET A 128 -2.93 4.68 -3.96
N LEU A 129 -3.83 4.98 -4.90
CA LEU A 129 -5.05 4.19 -5.09
C LEU A 129 -4.74 2.77 -5.59
N LEU A 130 -3.76 2.60 -6.49
CA LEU A 130 -3.33 1.28 -6.94
C LEU A 130 -2.67 0.48 -5.81
N GLU A 131 -1.88 1.14 -4.94
CA GLU A 131 -1.26 0.53 -3.76
C GLU A 131 -2.32 0.00 -2.81
N SER A 132 -3.29 0.86 -2.47
CA SER A 132 -4.42 0.52 -1.61
C SER A 132 -5.24 -0.64 -2.18
N LEU A 133 -5.54 -0.59 -3.49
CA LEU A 133 -6.25 -1.66 -4.19
C LEU A 133 -5.47 -2.98 -4.12
N ALA A 134 -4.15 -2.96 -4.35
CA ALA A 134 -3.33 -4.17 -4.29
C ALA A 134 -3.26 -4.75 -2.88
N ALA A 135 -3.08 -3.92 -1.86
CA ALA A 135 -3.12 -4.31 -0.45
C ALA A 135 -4.44 -4.99 -0.09
N LEU A 136 -5.57 -4.35 -0.42
CA LEU A 136 -6.90 -4.86 -0.16
C LEU A 136 -7.16 -6.19 -0.86
N HIS A 137 -6.54 -6.46 -2.00
CA HIS A 137 -6.60 -7.75 -2.71
C HIS A 137 -5.56 -8.78 -2.24
N GLY A 138 -4.82 -8.49 -1.17
CA GLY A 138 -3.92 -9.43 -0.48
C GLY A 138 -2.48 -9.41 -0.99
N SER A 139 -2.11 -8.48 -1.88
CA SER A 139 -0.74 -8.33 -2.32
C SER A 139 0.04 -7.42 -1.36
N ARG A 140 0.66 -8.01 -0.32
CA ARG A 140 1.46 -7.27 0.67
C ARG A 140 2.57 -6.43 0.05
N THR A 141 3.39 -6.99 -0.85
CA THR A 141 4.52 -6.26 -1.46
C THR A 141 4.06 -5.02 -2.21
N LEU A 142 3.09 -5.17 -3.12
CA LEU A 142 2.53 -4.01 -3.83
C LEU A 142 1.82 -3.04 -2.87
N GLY A 143 1.20 -3.54 -1.80
CA GLY A 143 0.50 -2.74 -0.79
C GLY A 143 1.39 -1.92 0.13
N LEU A 144 2.71 -2.15 0.14
CA LEU A 144 3.69 -1.40 0.95
C LEU A 144 4.70 -0.64 0.10
N GLN A 145 4.85 -0.99 -1.17
CA GLN A 145 5.97 -0.52 -1.98
C GLN A 145 5.53 0.23 -3.23
N LEU A 146 4.27 0.16 -3.68
CA LEU A 146 3.92 0.72 -4.99
C LEU A 146 4.02 2.26 -5.01
N SER A 147 3.78 2.92 -3.89
CA SER A 147 4.00 4.36 -3.67
C SER A 147 5.45 4.80 -3.89
N ARG A 148 6.44 3.89 -3.76
CA ARG A 148 7.85 4.15 -4.10
C ARG A 148 8.07 4.54 -5.56
N LEU A 149 7.11 4.27 -6.45
CA LEU A 149 7.11 4.84 -7.80
C LEU A 149 7.09 6.37 -7.80
N ASN A 150 6.44 6.98 -6.81
CA ASN A 150 6.42 8.43 -6.64
C ASN A 150 7.68 8.95 -5.96
N ASP A 151 8.31 8.14 -5.10
CA ASP A 151 9.59 8.45 -4.45
C ASP A 151 10.79 8.30 -5.40
N GLU A 152 10.56 7.75 -6.59
CA GLU A 152 11.55 7.49 -7.64
C GLU A 152 12.64 6.46 -7.26
N GLU A 153 12.41 5.66 -6.22
CA GLU A 153 13.38 4.66 -5.75
C GLU A 153 12.70 3.48 -5.04
N PHE A 154 13.08 2.25 -5.41
CA PHE A 154 12.87 1.06 -4.58
C PHE A 154 14.18 0.57 -3.98
N GLN A 155 14.06 -0.19 -2.90
CA GLN A 155 15.17 -0.92 -2.29
C GLN A 155 14.88 -2.42 -2.25
N GLY A 156 15.95 -3.21 -2.20
CA GLY A 156 15.86 -4.65 -2.26
C GLY A 156 17.18 -5.35 -1.99
N VAL A 157 17.18 -6.68 -2.10
CA VAL A 157 18.38 -7.50 -1.88
C VAL A 157 18.59 -8.45 -3.04
N CYS A 158 19.83 -8.58 -3.51
CA CYS A 158 20.17 -9.51 -4.58
C CYS A 158 20.05 -10.96 -4.08
N PRO A 159 19.25 -11.82 -4.74
CA PRO A 159 19.06 -13.21 -4.30
C PRO A 159 20.28 -14.11 -4.57
N HIS A 160 21.31 -13.60 -5.25
CA HIS A 160 22.50 -14.38 -5.64
C HIS A 160 23.73 -14.08 -4.79
N CYS A 161 23.86 -12.84 -4.31
CA CYS A 161 25.04 -12.40 -3.56
C CYS A 161 24.72 -11.50 -2.36
N GLU A 162 23.44 -11.34 -2.01
CA GLU A 162 22.96 -10.62 -0.83
C GLU A 162 23.33 -9.13 -0.79
N ALA A 163 23.84 -8.58 -1.89
CA ALA A 163 24.09 -7.15 -2.00
C ALA A 163 22.77 -6.38 -1.96
N GLU A 164 22.73 -5.31 -1.15
CA GLU A 164 21.66 -4.31 -1.20
C GLU A 164 21.56 -3.74 -2.62
N LEU A 165 20.33 -3.55 -3.07
CA LEU A 165 19.99 -3.04 -4.38
C LEU A 165 19.20 -1.74 -4.22
N PHE A 166 19.64 -0.69 -4.91
CA PHE A 166 18.86 0.52 -5.09
C PHE A 166 18.37 0.54 -6.54
N ILE A 167 17.06 0.66 -6.71
CA ILE A 167 16.40 0.66 -8.01
C ILE A 167 15.84 2.06 -8.26
N THR A 168 16.54 2.84 -9.05
CA THR A 168 16.10 4.18 -9.44
C THR A 168 15.01 4.09 -10.51
N VAL A 169 13.92 4.82 -10.31
CA VAL A 169 12.78 4.94 -11.22
C VAL A 169 12.86 6.27 -11.94
N GLU A 170 13.05 6.24 -13.25
CA GLU A 170 13.03 7.41 -14.11
C GLU A 170 11.74 7.46 -14.93
N ALA A 171 11.51 8.56 -15.65
CA ALA A 171 10.30 8.73 -16.46
C ALA A 171 10.06 7.64 -17.51
N ALA A 172 11.12 6.97 -18.00
CA ALA A 172 11.03 5.94 -19.05
C ALA A 172 12.01 4.78 -18.87
N ALA A 173 12.67 4.67 -17.72
CA ALA A 173 13.68 3.65 -17.44
C ALA A 173 13.70 3.30 -15.94
N MET A 174 14.18 2.10 -15.62
CA MET A 174 14.63 1.76 -14.27
C MET A 174 16.05 1.22 -14.33
N THR A 175 16.86 1.55 -13.33
CA THR A 175 18.24 1.05 -13.22
C THR A 175 18.52 0.51 -11.84
N VAL A 176 19.45 -0.42 -11.73
CA VAL A 176 19.87 -1.04 -10.47
C VAL A 176 21.32 -0.65 -10.17
N THR A 177 21.60 -0.26 -8.93
CA THR A 177 22.94 -0.06 -8.34
C THR A 177 23.07 -0.88 -7.04
N VAL A 178 24.31 -1.12 -6.59
CA VAL A 178 24.63 -1.77 -5.28
C VAL A 178 25.27 -0.80 -4.28
N GLU A 179 25.38 0.47 -4.68
CA GLU A 179 25.84 1.58 -3.85
C GLU A 179 24.77 2.67 -3.96
N ASP A 180 24.45 3.30 -2.84
CA ASP A 180 23.47 4.39 -2.78
C ASP A 180 23.85 5.49 -3.80
N PRO A 181 22.97 5.77 -4.78
CA PRO A 181 23.28 6.70 -5.88
C PRO A 181 23.42 8.16 -5.41
N VAL A 182 22.88 8.53 -4.24
CA VAL A 182 23.02 9.87 -3.64
C VAL A 182 24.47 10.10 -3.21
N PHE A 183 25.08 9.12 -2.56
CA PHE A 183 26.46 9.19 -2.09
C PHE A 183 27.48 8.75 -3.16
N HIS A 184 27.05 7.90 -4.09
CA HIS A 184 27.90 7.28 -5.12
C HIS A 184 27.32 7.50 -6.54
N PRO A 185 27.32 8.73 -7.07
CA PRO A 185 26.70 9.04 -8.35
C PRO A 185 27.35 8.35 -9.57
N GLN A 186 28.57 7.84 -9.41
CA GLN A 186 29.31 7.07 -10.43
C GLN A 186 29.25 5.55 -10.24
N ALA A 187 28.42 5.07 -9.30
CA ALA A 187 28.22 3.64 -9.10
C ALA A 187 27.83 2.94 -10.40
N LYS A 188 28.25 1.69 -10.54
CA LYS A 188 27.94 0.87 -11.72
C LYS A 188 26.43 0.61 -11.76
N ARG A 189 25.77 1.07 -12.82
CA ARG A 189 24.34 0.84 -13.07
C ARG A 189 24.11 -0.23 -14.12
N THR A 190 23.07 -1.03 -13.93
CA THR A 190 22.54 -1.96 -14.94
C THR A 190 21.09 -1.62 -15.23
N ALA A 191 20.70 -1.57 -16.49
CA ALA A 191 19.32 -1.29 -16.89
C ALA A 191 18.41 -2.48 -16.54
N VAL A 192 17.20 -2.17 -16.06
CA VAL A 192 16.10 -3.14 -15.99
C VAL A 192 15.54 -3.32 -17.40
N VAL A 193 15.31 -4.56 -17.80
CA VAL A 193 14.59 -4.89 -19.03
C VAL A 193 13.11 -5.02 -18.70
N PRO A 194 12.23 -4.13 -19.21
CA PRO A 194 10.81 -4.19 -18.94
C PRO A 194 10.17 -5.43 -19.58
N ALA A 195 9.04 -5.89 -19.03
CA ALA A 195 8.24 -6.97 -19.62
C ALA A 195 7.71 -6.61 -21.02
N SER A 196 7.03 -7.56 -21.70
CA SER A 196 6.42 -7.28 -23.00
C SER A 196 5.45 -6.09 -22.91
N ALA A 197 5.44 -5.25 -23.95
CA ALA A 197 4.45 -4.19 -24.10
C ALA A 197 3.03 -4.74 -24.31
N ASP A 198 2.90 -6.03 -24.67
CA ASP A 198 1.62 -6.72 -24.76
C ASP A 198 1.02 -6.83 -23.35
N ALA A 199 0.06 -5.96 -23.05
CA ALA A 199 -0.81 -6.10 -21.90
C ALA A 199 -2.12 -6.78 -22.35
N PRO A 200 -2.73 -7.64 -21.50
CA PRO A 200 -4.10 -8.06 -21.74
C PRO A 200 -5.00 -6.82 -21.83
N PRO A 201 -6.03 -6.83 -22.68
CA PRO A 201 -6.99 -5.73 -22.72
C PRO A 201 -7.64 -5.57 -21.35
N TRP A 202 -7.87 -4.33 -20.94
CA TRP A 202 -8.58 -4.07 -19.70
C TRP A 202 -9.99 -4.66 -19.75
N THR A 203 -10.38 -5.31 -18.65
CA THR A 203 -11.76 -5.72 -18.40
C THR A 203 -12.09 -5.47 -16.93
N PRO A 204 -13.35 -5.16 -16.57
CA PRO A 204 -13.75 -4.96 -15.17
C PRO A 204 -13.41 -6.16 -14.27
N SER A 205 -13.41 -7.38 -14.82
CA SER A 205 -13.13 -8.61 -14.06
C SER A 205 -11.71 -8.68 -13.48
N LEU A 206 -10.78 -7.88 -14.01
CA LEU A 206 -9.41 -7.77 -13.51
C LEU A 206 -9.36 -7.18 -12.10
N LEU A 207 -10.37 -6.39 -11.69
CA LEU A 207 -10.48 -5.90 -10.32
C LEU A 207 -10.76 -7.01 -9.30
N HIS A 208 -11.13 -8.23 -9.72
CA HIS A 208 -11.28 -9.35 -8.79
C HIS A 208 -9.96 -10.06 -8.48
N HIS A 209 -8.96 -9.93 -9.35
CA HIS A 209 -7.67 -10.62 -9.23
C HIS A 209 -6.53 -9.64 -9.52
N VAL A 210 -6.28 -8.77 -8.54
CA VAL A 210 -5.31 -7.69 -8.67
C VAL A 210 -3.88 -8.22 -8.60
N ASN A 211 -3.10 -7.95 -9.64
CA ASN A 211 -1.67 -8.18 -9.78
C ASN A 211 -1.06 -7.07 -10.67
N VAL A 212 0.25 -7.09 -10.90
CA VAL A 212 0.91 -6.04 -11.69
C VAL A 212 0.34 -5.93 -13.12
N ALA A 213 0.06 -7.05 -13.78
CA ALA A 213 -0.52 -7.05 -15.12
C ALA A 213 -1.92 -6.42 -15.17
N SER A 214 -2.78 -6.69 -14.18
CA SER A 214 -4.11 -6.06 -14.10
C SER A 214 -4.01 -4.58 -13.80
N LEU A 215 -3.10 -4.18 -12.90
CA LEU A 215 -2.85 -2.77 -12.58
C LEU A 215 -2.33 -2.02 -13.81
N ARG A 216 -1.46 -2.66 -14.61
CA ARG A 216 -0.92 -2.10 -15.86
C ARG A 216 -2.02 -1.90 -16.90
N ALA A 217 -2.88 -2.91 -17.08
CA ALA A 217 -4.03 -2.82 -17.99
C ALA A 217 -5.01 -1.71 -17.56
N LEU A 218 -5.27 -1.60 -16.26
CA LEU A 218 -6.09 -0.53 -15.67
C LEU A 218 -5.47 0.84 -15.90
N ALA A 219 -4.19 1.04 -15.56
CA ALA A 219 -3.48 2.29 -15.78
C ALA A 219 -3.52 2.74 -17.25
N GLY A 220 -3.33 1.80 -18.19
CA GLY A 220 -3.47 2.09 -19.61
C GLY A 220 -4.90 2.47 -20.02
N HIS A 221 -5.91 1.79 -19.46
CA HIS A 221 -7.32 2.05 -19.73
C HIS A 221 -7.79 3.43 -19.26
N VAL A 222 -7.40 3.82 -18.04
CA VAL A 222 -7.81 5.10 -17.43
C VAL A 222 -6.91 6.27 -17.81
N GLY A 223 -5.93 6.07 -18.69
CA GLY A 223 -5.13 7.16 -19.26
C GLY A 223 -3.89 7.56 -18.45
N HIS A 224 -3.30 6.64 -17.70
CA HIS A 224 -2.03 6.80 -16.99
C HIS A 224 -0.87 6.02 -17.66
N PRO A 225 -0.41 6.42 -18.86
CA PRO A 225 0.60 5.67 -19.62
C PRO A 225 1.96 5.60 -18.92
N ARG A 226 2.35 6.62 -18.14
CA ARG A 226 3.60 6.59 -17.36
C ARG A 226 3.56 5.52 -16.28
N VAL A 227 2.44 5.42 -15.55
CA VAL A 227 2.24 4.38 -14.52
C VAL A 227 2.16 2.99 -15.16
N ALA A 228 1.48 2.86 -16.30
CA ALA A 228 1.45 1.60 -17.05
C ALA A 228 2.86 1.15 -17.48
N GLU A 229 3.72 2.09 -17.90
CA GLU A 229 5.12 1.80 -18.24
C GLU A 229 5.93 1.40 -17.01
N TRP A 230 5.78 2.11 -15.88
CA TRP A 230 6.46 1.72 -14.64
C TRP A 230 6.07 0.33 -14.14
N LEU A 231 4.78 0.00 -14.18
CA LEU A 231 4.29 -1.34 -13.84
C LEU A 231 4.89 -2.42 -14.76
N ARG A 232 5.12 -2.10 -16.05
CA ARG A 232 5.80 -3.00 -17.00
C ARG A 232 7.27 -3.26 -16.61
N TYR A 233 7.95 -2.29 -16.00
CA TYR A 233 9.29 -2.50 -15.45
C TYR A 233 9.26 -3.38 -14.19
N LEU A 234 8.25 -3.25 -13.33
CA LEU A 234 8.07 -4.12 -12.16
C LEU A 234 7.86 -5.60 -12.54
N GLU A 235 7.18 -5.87 -13.65
CA GLU A 235 7.09 -7.23 -14.27
C GLU A 235 8.38 -7.64 -14.99
N GLY A 236 9.35 -6.74 -15.09
CA GLY A 236 10.59 -6.90 -15.84
C GLY A 236 11.68 -7.66 -15.09
N ARG A 237 12.89 -7.62 -15.66
CA ARG A 237 14.06 -8.31 -15.13
C ARG A 237 15.23 -7.36 -14.93
N GLY A 238 15.86 -7.45 -13.77
CA GLY A 238 17.12 -6.78 -13.46
C GLY A 238 18.31 -7.73 -13.57
N SER A 239 19.50 -7.14 -13.47
CA SER A 239 20.77 -7.82 -13.27
C SER A 239 21.49 -7.15 -12.12
N CYS A 240 22.16 -7.89 -11.25
CA CYS A 240 22.95 -7.30 -10.17
C CYS A 240 24.25 -6.68 -10.74
N PRO A 241 24.57 -5.40 -10.47
CA PRO A 241 25.85 -4.80 -10.88
C PRO A 241 27.09 -5.49 -10.29
N ALA A 242 26.98 -6.06 -9.08
CA ALA A 242 28.10 -6.71 -8.40
C ALA A 242 28.40 -8.11 -8.96
N CYS A 243 27.41 -9.01 -8.96
CA CYS A 243 27.62 -10.42 -9.33
C CYS A 243 27.15 -10.79 -10.75
N GLY A 244 26.39 -9.92 -11.43
CA GLY A 244 25.81 -10.19 -12.75
C GLY A 244 24.60 -11.14 -12.75
N GLY A 245 24.13 -11.59 -11.58
CA GLY A 245 22.97 -12.47 -11.46
C GLY A 245 21.68 -11.77 -11.89
N SER A 246 20.86 -12.45 -12.72
CA SER A 246 19.55 -11.94 -13.16
C SER A 246 18.45 -12.30 -12.16
N PHE A 247 17.48 -11.41 -12.01
CA PHE A 247 16.31 -11.59 -11.14
C PHE A 247 15.08 -10.91 -11.74
N GLU A 248 13.89 -11.31 -11.29
CA GLU A 248 12.64 -10.58 -11.55
C GLU A 248 12.58 -9.37 -10.64
N LEU A 249 12.25 -8.20 -11.18
CA LEU A 249 12.38 -6.95 -10.41
C LEU A 249 11.51 -6.96 -9.15
N LEU A 250 10.23 -7.32 -9.28
CA LEU A 250 9.33 -7.40 -8.13
C LEU A 250 9.78 -8.41 -7.06
N SER A 251 10.49 -9.48 -7.46
CA SER A 251 10.92 -10.53 -6.52
C SER A 251 12.02 -10.09 -5.55
N VAL A 252 12.72 -9.00 -5.87
CA VAL A 252 13.83 -8.49 -5.04
C VAL A 252 13.45 -7.24 -4.27
N ILE A 253 12.32 -6.60 -4.61
CA ILE A 253 11.78 -5.48 -3.84
C ILE A 253 11.24 -6.05 -2.54
N ASP A 254 11.90 -5.69 -1.45
CA ASP A 254 11.45 -6.09 -0.13
C ASP A 254 10.20 -5.27 0.24
N ALA A 255 9.22 -5.93 0.84
CA ALA A 255 8.08 -5.27 1.45
C ALA A 255 8.43 -4.71 2.84
N GLY A 256 9.66 -4.89 3.30
CA GLY A 256 10.11 -4.68 4.66
C GLY A 256 9.83 -5.94 5.48
N GLU A 257 10.90 -6.69 5.76
CA GLU A 257 11.08 -7.29 7.09
C GLU A 257 11.54 -6.16 8.04
N ASP A 258 10.75 -5.97 9.10
CA ASP A 258 11.03 -5.21 10.33
C ASP A 258 12.35 -4.39 10.30
N GLN A 259 12.31 -3.18 9.71
CA GLN A 259 13.26 -2.14 10.14
C GLN A 259 12.85 -1.76 11.57
N GLU A 260 13.27 -2.58 12.53
CA GLU A 260 13.52 -2.12 13.89
C GLU A 260 14.56 -1.01 13.77
N GLU A 261 14.10 0.23 13.59
CA GLU A 261 14.82 1.37 14.12
C GLU A 261 14.98 1.08 15.60
N SER A 262 16.17 0.59 15.96
CA SER A 262 16.58 0.43 17.34
C SER A 262 16.34 1.77 18.03
N PRO A 263 15.53 1.84 19.11
CA PRO A 263 15.41 3.08 19.84
C PRO A 263 16.76 3.35 20.51
N ASP A 264 17.43 4.41 20.06
CA ASP A 264 18.53 5.07 20.77
C ASP A 264 18.09 5.51 22.18
#